data_AF-A0A1R1LWD1-F1
#
_entry.id   AF-A0A1R1LWD1-F1
#
_cell.length_a   1.000
_cell.length_b   1.000
_cell.length_c   1.000
_cell.angle_alpha   90.00
_cell.angle_beta   90.00
_cell.angle_gamma   90.00
#
_symmetry.space_group_name_H-M   'P 1'
#
loop_
_entity.id
_entity.type
_entity.pdbx_description
1 polymer ?
#
loop_
_entity_poly.entity_id
_entity_poly.type
_entity_poly.pdbx_seq_one_letter_code
_entity_poly.pdbx_strand_id
1 'polypeptide(L)'
;MPLSAAPLEGISDALPKSIVSAKPWYSFKQLNEGAKIYRNNCASCHGNQAQGAPDWQSRDSLGRTQPPPLNGSGHAWHHRINELFETIKYGTVNRGGGMPAWGKVLSDQEIVSVMAWFQSRWPKQLYKNWVDRPHH
;
A
#
# COMPACT_ATOMS: atom_id res chain seq x y z
N MET A 1 -31.50 -37.27 -21.13
CA MET A 1 -30.89 -36.19 -21.93
C MET A 1 -29.43 -36.06 -21.49
N PRO A 2 -28.44 -36.55 -22.26
CA PRO A 2 -27.05 -36.32 -21.90
C PRO A 2 -26.62 -34.94 -22.39
N LEU A 3 -26.13 -34.11 -21.47
CA LEU A 3 -25.42 -32.87 -21.79
C LEU A 3 -24.05 -33.24 -22.38
N SER A 4 -23.86 -32.91 -23.65
CA SER A 4 -22.59 -33.03 -24.36
C SER A 4 -21.61 -31.98 -23.81
N ALA A 5 -20.47 -32.41 -23.28
CA ALA A 5 -19.37 -31.52 -22.94
C ALA A 5 -18.52 -31.27 -24.19
N ALA A 6 -18.44 -30.01 -24.63
CA ALA A 6 -17.51 -29.58 -25.66
C ALA A 6 -16.07 -29.53 -25.11
N PRO A 7 -15.03 -29.77 -25.94
CA PRO A 7 -13.65 -29.80 -25.48
C PRO A 7 -13.11 -28.38 -25.18
N LEU A 8 -12.39 -28.27 -24.06
CA LEU A 8 -11.67 -27.08 -23.62
C LEU A 8 -10.34 -26.96 -24.36
N GLU A 9 -10.37 -26.58 -25.63
CA GLU A 9 -9.17 -26.17 -26.36
C GLU A 9 -9.24 -24.66 -26.63
N GLY A 10 -8.25 -23.89 -26.15
CA GLY A 10 -8.01 -22.53 -26.64
C GLY A 10 -8.05 -21.35 -25.65
N ILE A 11 -7.60 -21.50 -24.40
CA ILE A 11 -7.40 -20.34 -23.49
C ILE A 11 -5.92 -19.98 -23.24
N SER A 12 -4.98 -20.43 -24.08
CA SER A 12 -3.56 -20.10 -23.93
C SER A 12 -3.10 -18.82 -24.65
N ASP A 13 -3.86 -18.27 -25.60
CA ASP A 13 -3.36 -17.22 -26.53
C ASP A 13 -4.07 -15.85 -26.47
N ALA A 14 -4.84 -15.54 -25.42
CA ALA A 14 -5.56 -14.25 -25.36
C ALA A 14 -5.49 -13.52 -24.02
N LEU A 15 -4.36 -13.54 -23.33
CA LEU A 15 -4.06 -12.48 -22.37
C LEU A 15 -3.33 -11.35 -23.11
N PRO A 16 -3.96 -10.16 -23.31
CA PRO A 16 -3.32 -9.08 -24.03
C PRO A 16 -2.03 -8.65 -23.33
N LYS A 17 -1.00 -8.31 -24.11
CA LYS A 17 0.29 -7.80 -23.65
C LYS A 17 0.19 -6.50 -22.81
N SER A 18 -1.03 -5.98 -22.59
CA SER A 18 -1.34 -4.83 -21.72
C SER A 18 -1.58 -5.19 -20.24
N ILE A 19 -1.64 -6.49 -19.88
CA ILE A 19 -1.82 -6.93 -18.48
C ILE A 19 -0.50 -6.86 -17.69
N VAL A 20 0.65 -6.78 -18.37
CA VAL A 20 1.98 -6.88 -17.73
C VAL A 20 2.86 -5.69 -18.12
N SER A 21 3.30 -4.96 -17.08
CA SER A 21 4.38 -3.95 -17.08
C SER A 21 4.03 -2.50 -17.42
N ALA A 22 3.20 -1.87 -16.58
CA ALA A 22 3.60 -0.55 -16.09
C ALA A 22 4.72 -0.78 -15.05
N LYS A 23 5.94 -0.35 -15.37
CA LYS A 23 7.07 -0.40 -14.42
C LYS A 23 6.63 0.29 -13.12
N PRO A 24 6.84 -0.30 -11.94
CA PRO A 24 6.53 0.38 -10.69
C PRO A 24 7.26 1.72 -10.60
N TRP A 25 6.65 2.71 -9.94
CA TRP A 25 7.27 4.03 -9.74
C TRP A 25 8.56 3.96 -8.90
N TYR A 26 8.76 2.85 -8.19
CA TYR A 26 9.92 2.60 -7.33
C TYR A 26 10.91 1.58 -7.91
N SER A 27 12.15 1.66 -7.46
CA SER A 27 13.24 0.72 -7.78
C SER A 27 13.29 -0.47 -6.80
N PHE A 28 14.02 -1.52 -7.19
CA PHE A 28 14.32 -2.65 -6.31
C PHE A 28 15.12 -2.24 -5.05
N LYS A 29 16.00 -1.22 -5.17
CA LYS A 29 16.73 -0.67 -4.02
C LYS A 29 15.77 -0.07 -2.99
N GLN A 30 14.86 0.80 -3.43
CA GLN A 30 13.84 1.42 -2.57
C GLN A 30 12.95 0.37 -1.90
N LEU A 31 12.57 -0.68 -2.64
CA LEU A 31 11.76 -1.78 -2.08
C LEU A 31 12.49 -2.50 -0.93
N ASN A 32 13.75 -2.86 -1.11
CA ASN A 32 14.54 -3.56 -0.08
C ASN A 32 14.88 -2.68 1.12
N GLU A 33 15.20 -1.41 0.87
CA GLU A 33 15.46 -0.42 1.91
C GLU A 33 14.20 -0.16 2.74
N GLY A 34 13.07 0.08 2.06
CA GLY A 34 11.76 0.22 2.66
C GLY A 34 11.34 -0.98 3.49
N ALA A 35 11.68 -2.20 3.08
CA ALA A 35 11.40 -3.41 3.86
C ALA A 35 12.05 -3.41 5.23
N LYS A 36 13.32 -3.00 5.29
CA LYS A 36 14.08 -2.94 6.54
C LYS A 36 13.51 -1.86 7.45
N ILE A 37 13.27 -0.68 6.89
CA ILE A 37 12.74 0.48 7.64
C ILE A 37 11.34 0.15 8.16
N TYR A 38 10.44 -0.35 7.31
CA TYR A 38 9.08 -0.67 7.70
C TYR A 38 9.05 -1.71 8.83
N ARG A 39 9.83 -2.79 8.72
CA ARG A 39 9.88 -3.83 9.74
C ARG A 39 10.31 -3.27 11.10
N ASN A 40 11.29 -2.37 11.11
CA ASN A 40 11.87 -1.85 12.35
C ASN A 40 11.02 -0.73 12.98
N ASN A 41 10.22 -0.01 12.19
CA ASN A 41 9.60 1.25 12.61
C ASN A 41 8.06 1.27 12.52
N CYS A 42 7.48 0.53 11.57
CA CYS A 42 6.06 0.67 11.21
C CYS A 42 5.25 -0.59 11.56
N ALA A 43 5.89 -1.76 11.49
CA ALA A 43 5.22 -3.06 11.60
C ALA A 43 4.60 -3.32 12.98
N SER A 44 5.09 -2.69 14.05
CA SER A 44 4.52 -2.81 15.39
C SER A 44 3.07 -2.33 15.48
N CYS A 45 2.70 -1.34 14.66
CA CYS A 45 1.35 -0.77 14.64
C CYS A 45 0.57 -1.18 13.39
N HIS A 46 1.20 -1.18 12.21
CA HIS A 46 0.53 -1.48 10.93
C HIS A 46 0.62 -2.98 10.54
N GLY A 47 1.27 -3.80 11.36
CA GLY A 47 1.45 -5.24 11.11
C GLY A 47 2.54 -5.55 10.08
N ASN A 48 3.08 -6.77 10.14
CA ASN A 48 4.21 -7.22 9.31
C ASN A 48 3.93 -7.24 7.80
N GLN A 49 2.66 -7.28 7.40
CA GLN A 49 2.22 -7.25 6.01
C GLN A 49 1.45 -5.98 5.66
N ALA A 50 1.57 -4.92 6.48
CA ALA A 50 0.81 -3.69 6.29
C ALA A 50 -0.72 -3.90 6.32
N GLN A 51 -1.18 -4.90 7.08
CA GLN A 51 -2.58 -5.25 7.21
C GLN A 51 -3.36 -4.36 8.20
N GLY A 52 -2.69 -3.47 8.92
CA GLY A 52 -3.30 -2.59 9.91
C GLY A 52 -3.69 -3.32 11.20
N ALA A 53 -4.30 -2.56 12.12
CA ALA A 53 -4.92 -3.13 13.31
C ALA A 53 -6.25 -3.85 12.94
N PRO A 54 -6.64 -4.93 13.64
CA PRO A 54 -7.91 -5.63 13.37
C PRO A 54 -9.13 -4.70 13.38
N ASP A 55 -9.23 -3.82 14.36
CA ASP A 55 -10.37 -2.89 14.54
C ASP A 55 -10.02 -1.47 14.06
N TRP A 56 -9.25 -1.34 12.99
CA TRP A 56 -8.72 -0.04 12.54
C TRP A 56 -9.79 1.04 12.23
N GLN A 57 -11.03 0.63 12.00
CA GLN A 57 -12.16 1.52 11.75
C GLN A 57 -12.73 2.14 13.04
N SER A 58 -12.44 1.56 14.20
CA SER A 58 -12.89 2.06 15.50
C SER A 58 -11.85 2.99 16.11
N ARG A 59 -12.31 3.87 17.02
CA ARG A 59 -11.40 4.67 17.85
C ARG A 59 -10.79 3.83 18.97
N ASP A 60 -9.55 4.14 19.35
CA ASP A 60 -8.96 3.57 20.56
C ASP A 60 -9.61 4.14 21.84
N SER A 61 -9.17 3.66 23.01
CA SER A 61 -9.69 4.12 24.32
C SER A 61 -9.48 5.60 24.60
N LEU A 62 -8.65 6.28 23.81
CA LEU A 62 -8.34 7.70 23.90
C LEU A 62 -8.97 8.50 22.75
N GLY A 63 -9.89 7.88 21.98
CA GLY A 63 -10.62 8.52 20.90
C GLY A 63 -9.83 8.69 19.60
N ARG A 64 -8.65 8.07 19.46
CA ARG A 64 -7.77 8.25 18.30
C ARG A 64 -8.07 7.27 17.19
N THR A 65 -7.80 7.65 15.94
CA THR A 65 -7.80 6.69 14.84
C THR A 65 -6.70 5.65 15.04
N GLN A 66 -7.06 4.40 14.75
CA GLN A 66 -6.15 3.26 14.80
C GLN A 66 -5.36 3.11 13.50
N PRO A 67 -4.23 2.37 13.49
CA PRO A 67 -3.39 2.19 12.30
C PRO A 67 -4.17 1.51 11.15
N PRO A 68 -4.45 2.19 10.04
CA PRO A 68 -5.17 1.59 8.91
C PRO A 68 -4.29 0.57 8.16
N PRO A 69 -4.91 -0.35 7.40
CA PRO A 69 -4.20 -1.19 6.45
C PRO A 69 -3.55 -0.32 5.36
N LEU A 70 -2.27 -0.58 5.12
CA LEU A 70 -1.46 0.10 4.09
C LEU A 70 -1.21 -0.79 2.88
N ASN A 71 -1.63 -2.06 2.91
CA ASN A 71 -1.43 -3.04 1.84
C ASN A 71 -2.54 -3.05 0.77
N GLY A 72 -3.41 -2.04 0.76
CA GLY A 72 -4.48 -1.91 -0.23
C GLY A 72 -5.83 -2.52 0.18
N SER A 73 -5.91 -3.17 1.34
CA SER A 73 -7.20 -3.62 1.91
C SER A 73 -7.98 -2.52 2.64
N GLY A 74 -7.32 -1.41 2.97
CA GLY A 74 -7.92 -0.21 3.58
C GLY A 74 -8.10 0.93 2.57
N HIS A 75 -8.06 2.18 3.05
CA HIS A 75 -8.29 3.36 2.19
C HIS A 75 -7.01 3.99 1.62
N ALA A 76 -5.81 3.43 1.88
CA ALA A 76 -4.54 4.10 1.54
C ALA A 76 -4.42 4.47 0.05
N TRP A 77 -5.01 3.66 -0.83
CA TRP A 77 -5.03 3.88 -2.28
C TRP A 77 -5.93 5.03 -2.75
N HIS A 78 -6.76 5.61 -1.88
CA HIS A 78 -7.52 6.83 -2.22
C HIS A 78 -6.65 8.09 -2.21
N HIS A 79 -5.48 8.04 -1.56
CA HIS A 79 -4.61 9.19 -1.36
C HIS A 79 -3.56 9.31 -2.46
N ARG A 80 -3.19 10.55 -2.78
CA ARG A 80 -2.07 10.88 -3.65
C ARG A 80 -0.75 10.55 -2.95
N ILE A 81 0.32 10.40 -3.74
CA ILE A 81 1.64 10.03 -3.22
C ILE A 81 2.18 11.07 -2.22
N ASN A 82 1.96 12.37 -2.48
CA ASN A 82 2.37 13.45 -1.57
C ASN A 82 1.57 13.42 -0.26
N GLU A 83 0.28 13.14 -0.29
CA GLU A 83 -0.55 13.04 0.92
C GLU A 83 -0.10 11.88 1.82
N LEU A 84 0.25 10.73 1.22
CA LEU A 84 0.84 9.60 1.94
C LEU A 84 2.20 9.98 2.54
N PHE A 85 3.05 10.66 1.77
CA PHE A 85 4.36 11.13 2.23
C PHE A 85 4.23 12.10 3.42
N GLU A 86 3.36 13.10 3.31
CA GLU A 86 3.11 14.08 4.37
C GLU A 86 2.54 13.44 5.63
N THR A 87 1.66 12.44 5.48
CA THR A 87 1.12 11.68 6.61
C THR A 87 2.24 11.00 7.40
N ILE A 88 3.22 10.40 6.71
CA ILE A 88 4.38 9.79 7.38
C ILE A 88 5.30 10.85 7.97
N LYS A 89 5.60 11.90 7.20
CA LYS A 89 6.54 12.96 7.60
C LYS A 89 6.07 13.72 8.83
N TYR A 90 4.79 14.09 8.87
CA TYR A 90 4.21 14.94 9.92
C TYR A 90 3.40 14.17 10.96
N GLY A 91 3.12 12.89 10.73
CA GLY A 91 2.30 12.08 11.63
C GLY A 91 0.83 12.53 11.68
N THR A 92 0.06 11.89 12.54
CA THR A 92 -1.39 12.15 12.67
C THR A 92 -1.80 12.58 14.08
N VAL A 93 -0.87 12.76 15.02
CA VAL A 93 -1.16 13.16 16.41
C VAL A 93 -2.01 14.44 16.45
N ASN A 94 -1.61 15.46 15.68
CA ASN A 94 -2.33 16.74 15.61
C ASN A 94 -3.64 16.68 14.80
N ARG A 95 -3.97 15.50 14.24
CA ARG A 95 -5.18 15.25 13.41
C ARG A 95 -6.09 14.18 14.02
N GLY A 96 -5.89 13.87 15.31
CA GLY A 96 -6.73 12.90 16.05
C GLY A 96 -6.39 11.43 15.81
N GLY A 97 -5.17 11.12 15.38
CA GLY A 97 -4.65 9.75 15.26
C GLY A 97 -3.45 9.48 16.17
N GLY A 98 -2.97 8.24 16.22
CA GLY A 98 -1.84 7.85 17.08
C GLY A 98 -0.45 7.88 16.43
N MET A 99 -0.33 8.14 15.12
CA MET A 99 0.92 8.00 14.39
C MET A 99 1.89 9.17 14.67
N PRO A 100 3.11 8.94 15.19
CA PRO A 100 4.10 9.98 15.40
C PRO A 100 4.65 10.53 14.07
N ALA A 101 5.24 11.73 14.11
CA ALA A 101 5.94 12.32 12.97
C ALA A 101 7.30 11.65 12.74
N TRP A 102 7.58 11.22 11.52
CA TRP A 102 8.84 10.55 11.19
C TRP A 102 9.89 11.45 10.53
N GLY A 103 9.55 12.68 10.14
CA GLY A 103 10.45 13.58 9.40
C GLY A 103 11.69 14.06 10.15
N LYS A 104 11.82 13.77 11.45
CA LYS A 104 13.04 14.01 12.25
C LYS A 104 13.88 12.75 12.46
N VAL A 105 13.36 11.58 12.08
CA VAL A 105 13.97 10.27 12.31
C VAL A 105 14.38 9.64 10.98
N LEU A 106 13.57 9.82 9.94
CA LEU A 106 13.79 9.31 8.59
C LEU A 106 14.01 10.49 7.64
N SER A 107 14.95 10.33 6.72
CA SER A 107 15.07 11.19 5.54
C SER A 107 13.88 11.04 4.60
N ASP A 108 13.70 12.02 3.72
CA ASP A 108 12.64 11.97 2.70
C ASP A 108 12.77 10.75 1.79
N GLN A 109 13.99 10.34 1.44
CA GLN A 109 14.25 9.14 0.64
C GLN A 109 13.89 7.84 1.39
N GLU A 110 14.09 7.79 2.70
CA GLU A 110 13.69 6.66 3.53
C GLU A 110 12.17 6.55 3.65
N ILE A 111 11.47 7.69 3.81
CA ILE A 111 10.00 7.73 3.78
C ILE A 111 9.47 7.21 2.45
N VAL A 112 10.03 7.70 1.33
CA VAL A 112 9.67 7.21 -0.01
C VAL A 112 9.95 5.71 -0.15
N SER A 113 11.04 5.20 0.43
CA SER A 113 11.34 3.77 0.41
C SER A 113 10.32 2.95 1.20
N VAL A 114 9.87 3.42 2.36
CA VAL A 114 8.78 2.79 3.13
C VAL A 114 7.48 2.74 2.31
N MET A 115 7.18 3.83 1.59
CA MET A 115 6.02 3.89 0.70
C MET A 115 6.08 2.88 -0.43
N ALA A 116 7.22 2.80 -1.11
CA ALA A 116 7.47 1.79 -2.13
C ALA A 116 7.20 0.38 -1.60
N TRP A 117 7.63 0.10 -0.37
CA TRP A 117 7.41 -1.19 0.25
C TRP A 117 5.94 -1.50 0.51
N PHE A 118 5.16 -0.64 1.18
CA PHE A 118 3.76 -1.02 1.44
C PHE A 118 2.91 -1.01 0.17
N GLN A 119 3.21 -0.13 -0.81
CA GLN A 119 2.50 -0.12 -2.09
C GLN A 119 2.78 -1.36 -2.94
N SER A 120 3.96 -1.99 -2.79
CA SER A 120 4.26 -3.27 -3.46
C SER A 120 3.36 -4.43 -3.02
N ARG A 121 2.61 -4.27 -1.92
CA ARG A 121 1.64 -5.26 -1.42
C ARG A 121 0.23 -5.04 -1.95
N TRP A 122 -0.01 -3.94 -2.66
CA TRP A 122 -1.32 -3.65 -3.20
C TRP A 122 -1.69 -4.70 -4.26
N PRO A 123 -2.97 -5.12 -4.34
CA PRO A 123 -3.44 -5.94 -5.45
C PRO A 123 -3.02 -5.31 -6.78
N LYS A 124 -2.51 -6.11 -7.71
CA LYS A 124 -1.93 -5.62 -8.98
C LYS A 124 -2.87 -4.66 -9.73
N GLN A 125 -4.16 -5.00 -9.80
CA GLN A 125 -5.15 -4.15 -10.45
C GLN A 125 -5.36 -2.81 -9.71
N LEU A 126 -5.34 -2.84 -8.37
CA LEU A 126 -5.46 -1.63 -7.56
C LEU A 126 -4.27 -0.70 -7.78
N TYR A 127 -3.05 -1.26 -7.76
CA TYR A 127 -1.83 -0.49 -8.03
C TYR A 127 -1.86 0.13 -9.44
N LYS A 128 -2.22 -0.66 -10.45
CA LYS A 128 -2.35 -0.17 -11.83
C LYS A 128 -3.34 0.99 -11.92
N ASN A 129 -4.54 0.82 -11.36
CA ASN A 129 -5.55 1.88 -11.35
C ASN A 129 -5.10 3.14 -10.62
N TRP A 130 -4.26 3.01 -9.59
CA TRP A 130 -3.73 4.15 -8.86
C TRP A 130 -2.66 4.91 -9.66
N VAL A 131 -1.73 4.19 -10.32
CA VAL A 131 -0.68 4.80 -11.16
C VAL A 131 -1.28 5.49 -12.39
N ASP A 132 -2.35 4.93 -12.95
CA ASP A 132 -3.00 5.48 -14.15
C ASP A 132 -3.87 6.73 -13.82
N ARG A 133 -4.06 7.09 -12.54
CA ARG A 133 -4.83 8.28 -12.15
C ARG A 133 -3.97 9.55 -12.27
N PRO A 134 -4.52 10.65 -12.81
CA PRO A 134 -3.84 11.94 -12.77
C PRO A 134 -3.54 12.34 -11.32
N HIS A 135 -2.25 12.41 -10.99
CA HIS A 135 -1.78 13.01 -9.74
C HIS A 135 -1.60 14.53 -9.97
N HIS A 136 -2.69 15.23 -10.28
CA HIS A 136 -2.77 16.70 -10.10
C HIS A 136 -2.61 17.05 -8.62
#